data_AF-A0A9E2VWY1-F1
#
_entry.id   AF-A0A9E2VWY1-F1
#
_cell.length_a   1.000
_cell.length_b   1.000
_cell.length_c   1.000
_cell.angle_alpha   90.00
_cell.angle_beta   90.00
_cell.angle_gamma   90.00
#
_symmetry.space_group_name_H-M   'P 1'
#
loop_
_entity.id
_entity.type
_entity.pdbx_description
1 polymer ?
#
loop_
_entity_poly.entity_id
_entity_poly.type
_entity_poly.pdbx_seq_one_letter_code
_entity_poly.pdbx_strand_id
1 'polypeptide(L)'
;MTVVAHRQEPAMRYRAYGHILSCTAPLDELEQTPSPDTAEDTDLRILFSSSDEPIPSPSSWYLTVSLADGTPWLRCAKVSSGYLLHFP
;
A
#
# COMPACT_ATOMS: atom_id res chain seq x y z
N MET A 1 -26.04 -2.27 16.02
CA MET A 1 -24.92 -2.23 15.06
C MET A 1 -24.70 -0.78 14.67
N THR A 2 -23.74 -0.13 15.32
CA THR A 2 -23.36 1.25 15.01
C THR A 2 -22.33 1.20 13.89
N VAL A 3 -22.71 1.68 12.70
CA VAL A 3 -21.77 1.88 11.59
C VAL A 3 -20.88 3.04 12.01
N VAL A 4 -19.66 2.74 12.45
CA VAL A 4 -18.62 3.76 12.63
C VAL A 4 -18.25 4.21 11.22
N ALA A 5 -18.83 5.31 10.79
CA ALA A 5 -18.37 6.02 9.61
C ALA A 5 -16.97 6.55 9.96
N HIS A 6 -15.94 5.78 9.67
CA HIS A 6 -14.59 6.30 9.62
C HIS A 6 -14.61 7.46 8.65
N ARG A 7 -14.37 8.67 9.15
CA ARG A 7 -14.06 9.83 8.34
C ARG A 7 -12.94 9.39 7.40
N GLN A 8 -13.27 9.13 6.13
CA GLN A 8 -12.24 8.99 5.11
C GLN A 8 -11.59 10.36 5.01
N GLU A 9 -10.40 10.50 5.56
CA GLU A 9 -9.56 11.62 5.17
C GLU A 9 -9.44 11.60 3.64
N PRO A 10 -9.53 12.76 2.97
CA PRO A 10 -9.44 12.82 1.53
C PRO A 10 -8.09 12.24 1.13
N ALA A 11 -8.10 11.19 0.30
CA ALA A 11 -6.87 10.53 -0.11
C ALA A 11 -6.01 11.53 -0.90
N MET A 12 -4.77 11.72 -0.47
CA MET A 12 -3.79 12.57 -1.13
C MET A 12 -3.36 11.94 -2.45
N ARG A 13 -3.09 12.77 -3.46
CA ARG A 13 -2.71 12.31 -4.80
C ARG A 13 -1.29 12.75 -5.15
N TYR A 14 -0.54 11.84 -5.75
CA TYR A 14 0.86 12.02 -6.11
C TYR A 14 1.10 11.55 -7.55
N ARG A 15 2.08 12.14 -8.23
CA ARG A 15 2.55 11.63 -9.52
C ARG A 15 3.91 10.97 -9.34
N ALA A 16 3.96 9.66 -9.57
CA ALA A 16 5.18 8.87 -9.45
C ALA A 16 5.40 8.10 -10.75
N TYR A 17 6.54 8.31 -11.41
CA TYR A 17 6.91 7.63 -12.66
C TYR A 17 5.83 7.68 -13.76
N GLY A 18 5.10 8.80 -13.87
CA GLY A 18 4.03 8.98 -14.85
C GLY A 18 2.66 8.43 -14.43
N HIS A 19 2.57 7.76 -13.28
CA HIS A 19 1.33 7.22 -12.73
C HIS A 19 0.72 8.12 -11.65
N ILE A 20 -0.61 8.07 -11.53
CA ILE A 20 -1.33 8.72 -10.44
C ILE A 20 -1.54 7.76 -9.28
N LEU A 21 -0.95 8.12 -8.16
CA LEU A 21 -1.05 7.39 -6.90
C LEU A 21 -2.03 8.09 -5.96
N SER A 22 -2.91 7.32 -5.32
CA SER A 22 -3.78 7.78 -4.23
C SER A 22 -3.35 7.12 -2.94
N CYS A 23 -3.15 7.92 -1.89
CA CYS A 23 -2.71 7.44 -0.58
C CYS A 23 -3.56 8.04 0.54
N THR A 24 -3.89 7.24 1.57
CA THR A 24 -4.60 7.72 2.76
C THR A 24 -3.71 8.35 3.82
N ALA A 25 -2.38 8.36 3.60
CA ALA A 25 -1.41 9.02 4.48
C ALA A 25 -0.46 9.90 3.66
N PRO A 26 0.13 10.94 4.27
CA PRO A 26 1.12 11.77 3.60
C PRO A 26 2.37 10.96 3.25
N LEU A 27 2.81 11.09 2.00
CA LEU A 27 4.10 10.62 1.51
C LEU A 27 4.96 11.86 1.26
N ASP A 28 5.75 12.25 2.26
CA ASP A 28 6.52 13.50 2.24
C ASP A 28 7.63 13.50 1.18
N GLU A 29 8.05 12.32 0.73
CA GLU A 29 9.03 12.14 -0.33
C GLU A 29 8.47 12.40 -1.73
N LEU A 30 7.14 12.52 -1.87
CA LEU A 30 6.47 12.70 -3.14
C LEU A 30 5.81 14.08 -3.23
N GLU A 31 6.00 14.75 -4.37
CA GLU A 31 5.27 15.97 -4.66
C GLU A 31 3.78 15.65 -4.87
N GLN A 32 2.93 16.31 -4.08
CA GLN A 32 1.50 16.23 -4.27
C GLN A 32 1.12 16.84 -5.61
N THR A 33 0.36 16.11 -6.40
CA THR A 33 -0.27 16.71 -7.57
C THR A 33 -1.37 17.66 -7.10
N PRO A 34 -1.45 18.88 -7.66
CA PRO A 34 -2.62 19.72 -7.42
C PRO A 34 -3.88 18.94 -7.76
N SER A 35 -4.91 19.07 -6.93
CA SER A 35 -6.20 18.39 -7.11
C SER A 35 -6.65 18.60 -8.56
N PRO A 36 -6.77 17.54 -9.37
CA PRO A 36 -7.16 17.74 -10.74
C PRO A 36 -8.66 18.05 -10.75
N ASP A 37 -9.00 19.20 -11.34
CA ASP A 37 -10.33 19.50 -11.89
C ASP A 37 -10.75 18.50 -13.00
N THR A 38 -9.98 17.44 -13.23
CA THR A 38 -10.13 16.45 -14.28
C THR A 38 -10.11 15.03 -13.74
N ALA A 39 -10.99 14.22 -14.29
CA ALA A 39 -11.19 12.80 -14.03
C ALA A 39 -10.00 11.93 -14.47
N GLU A 40 -8.78 12.23 -14.03
CA GLU A 40 -7.69 11.26 -14.12
C GLU A 40 -8.02 10.12 -13.15
N ASP A 41 -8.16 8.91 -13.68
CA ASP A 41 -8.33 7.69 -12.88
C ASP A 41 -7.07 7.47 -12.03
N THR A 42 -7.25 6.85 -10.86
CA THR A 42 -6.14 6.46 -9.99
C THR A 42 -5.54 5.16 -10.51
N ASP A 43 -4.27 5.17 -10.88
CA ASP A 43 -3.54 3.98 -11.32
C ASP A 43 -3.21 3.06 -10.14
N LEU A 44 -2.81 3.65 -9.01
CA LEU A 44 -2.33 2.94 -7.83
C LEU A 44 -2.97 3.49 -6.56
N ARG A 45 -3.51 2.60 -5.73
CA ARG A 45 -4.08 2.96 -4.43
C ARG A 45 -3.27 2.34 -3.31
N ILE A 46 -2.70 3.18 -2.46
CA ILE A 46 -2.03 2.80 -1.22
C ILE A 46 -2.98 3.06 -0.06
N LEU A 47 -3.21 2.02 0.73
CA LEU A 47 -4.00 2.08 1.96
C LEU A 47 -3.12 1.61 3.10
N PHE A 48 -3.04 2.42 4.14
CA PHE A 48 -2.46 1.99 5.40
C PHE A 48 -3.55 1.24 6.18
N SER A 49 -3.34 -0.06 6.40
CA SER A 49 -4.23 -0.85 7.25
C SER A 49 -4.12 -0.37 8.70
N SER A 50 -5.23 -0.40 9.43
CA SER A 50 -5.18 -0.20 10.88
C SER A 50 -4.42 -1.36 11.55
N SER A 51 -3.89 -1.14 12.76
CA SER A 51 -3.17 -2.19 13.51
C SER A 51 -4.00 -3.45 13.75
N ASP A 52 -5.32 -3.33 13.71
CA ASP A 52 -6.27 -4.40 14.02
C ASP A 52 -6.69 -5.20 12.78
N GLU A 53 -6.33 -4.75 11.57
CA GLU A 53 -6.64 -5.49 10.36
C GLU A 53 -5.67 -6.66 10.18
N PRO A 54 -6.15 -7.92 10.13
CA PRO A 54 -5.27 -9.07 10.08
C PRO A 54 -4.54 -9.13 8.72
N ILE A 55 -3.21 -9.25 8.77
CA ILE A 55 -2.41 -9.51 7.58
C ILE A 55 -2.86 -10.86 7.00
N PRO A 56 -3.21 -10.93 5.70
CA PRO A 56 -3.67 -12.16 5.08
C PRO A 56 -2.63 -13.26 5.23
N SER A 57 -3.08 -14.44 5.66
CA SER A 57 -2.21 -15.61 5.79
C SER A 57 -1.79 -16.11 4.41
N PRO A 58 -0.49 -16.20 4.13
CA PRO A 58 0.00 -16.67 2.84
C PRO A 58 -0.22 -18.17 2.66
N SER A 59 -0.62 -18.59 1.46
CA SER A 59 -0.72 -20.03 1.13
C SER A 59 0.66 -20.68 1.02
N SER A 60 1.66 -19.91 0.56
CA SER A 60 3.06 -20.32 0.51
C SER A 60 3.97 -19.10 0.35
N TRP A 61 5.15 -19.17 0.95
CA TRP A 61 6.26 -18.25 0.69
C TRP A 61 7.08 -18.79 -0.47
N TYR A 62 7.22 -18.03 -1.54
CA TYR A 62 7.92 -18.49 -2.75
C TYR A 62 9.24 -17.76 -3.01
N LEU A 63 9.48 -16.62 -2.34
CA LEU A 63 10.73 -15.87 -2.46
C LEU A 63 11.13 -15.28 -1.11
N THR A 64 12.42 -15.40 -0.77
CA THR A 64 13.07 -14.68 0.32
C THR A 64 14.31 -14.00 -0.24
N VAL A 65 14.39 -12.68 -0.09
CA VAL A 65 15.59 -11.88 -0.34
C VAL A 65 16.27 -11.66 1.00
N SER A 66 17.53 -12.07 1.09
CA SER A 66 18.36 -11.91 2.29
C SER A 66 19.43 -10.84 2.08
N LEU A 67 19.83 -10.20 3.18
CA LEU A 67 21.05 -9.40 3.26
C LEU A 67 22.29 -10.30 3.11
N ALA A 68 23.46 -9.68 2.98
CA ALA A 68 24.73 -10.39 2.79
C ALA A 68 25.10 -11.35 3.94
N ASP A 69 24.60 -11.08 5.15
CA ASP A 69 24.78 -11.93 6.34
C ASP A 69 23.75 -13.07 6.43
N GLY A 70 22.85 -13.18 5.46
CA GLY A 70 21.77 -14.17 5.43
C GLY A 70 20.48 -13.73 6.10
N THR A 71 20.45 -12.58 6.78
CA THR A 71 19.25 -12.05 7.45
C THR A 71 18.15 -11.78 6.43
N PRO A 72 16.91 -12.30 6.59
CA PRO A 72 15.82 -12.02 5.68
C PRO A 72 15.46 -10.53 5.66
N TRP A 73 15.47 -9.92 4.46
CA TRP A 73 15.09 -8.51 4.25
C TRP A 73 13.69 -8.36 3.67
N LEU A 74 13.32 -9.24 2.74
CA LEU A 74 12.01 -9.25 2.10
C LEU A 74 11.57 -10.69 1.88
N ARG A 75 10.34 -11.01 2.24
CA ARG A 75 9.68 -12.26 1.92
C ARG A 75 8.47 -11.99 1.05
N CYS A 76 8.28 -12.78 0.00
CA CYS A 76 7.14 -12.65 -0.90
C CYS A 76 6.28 -13.91 -0.86
N ALA A 77 4.97 -13.72 -0.82
CA ALA A 77 4.00 -14.80 -0.82
C ALA A 77 2.80 -14.50 -1.71
N LYS A 78 2.10 -15.55 -2.13
CA LYS A 78 0.81 -15.44 -2.79
C LYS A 78 -0.29 -15.49 -1.73
N VAL A 79 -1.27 -14.61 -1.86
CA VAL A 79 -2.50 -14.58 -1.05
C VAL A 79 -3.71 -14.64 -1.97
N SER A 80 -4.90 -14.89 -1.43
CA SER A 80 -6.13 -15.03 -2.24
C SER A 80 -6.43 -13.79 -3.09
N SER A 81 -6.10 -12.60 -2.60
CA SER A 81 -6.32 -11.32 -3.26
C SER A 81 -5.13 -10.83 -4.09
N GLY A 82 -4.04 -11.60 -4.21
CA GLY A 82 -2.84 -11.19 -4.96
C GLY A 82 -1.53 -11.65 -4.33
N TYR A 83 -0.67 -10.68 -3.99
CA TYR A 83 0.67 -10.92 -3.47
C TYR A 83 0.90 -10.15 -2.18
N LEU A 84 1.69 -10.73 -1.27
CA LEU A 84 2.14 -10.14 -0.03
C LEU A 84 3.65 -9.93 -0.08
N LEU A 85 4.09 -8.70 0.19
CA LEU A 85 5.49 -8.36 0.46
C LEU A 85 5.63 -8.11 1.96
N HIS A 86 6.48 -8.88 2.63
CA HIS A 86 6.69 -8.83 4.06
C HIS A 86 8.15 -8.49 4.38
N PHE A 87 8.36 -7.35 5.02
CA PHE A 87 9.66 -6.86 5.47
C PHE A 87 9.80 -7.22 6.96
N PRO A 88 10.56 -8.27 7.32
CA PRO A 88 10.62 -8.81 8.68
C PRO A 88 11.33 -7.92 9.69
#